data_AF-A0A672UWH1-F1
#
_entry.id   AF-A0A672UWH1-F1
#
_cell.length_a   1.000
_cell.length_b   1.000
_cell.length_c   1.000
_cell.angle_alpha   90.00
_cell.angle_beta   90.00
_cell.angle_gamma   90.00
#
_symmetry.space_group_name_H-M   'P 1'
#
loop_
_entity.id
_entity.type
_entity.pdbx_description
1 polymer ?
#
loop_
_entity_poly.entity_id
_entity_poly.type
_entity_poly.pdbx_seq_one_letter_code
_entity_poly.pdbx_strand_id
1 'polypeptide(L)'
;MPGPRALLGLGLLVAAGGVRAGGRCLNRGWGWSRGWERAPWCGSYRAMHGPSAGPGPRGLRFLGQDEAQAIDQELFTEYKFSVDQLMELAGLSCATAIAKVYPPSSFTTSRPTVLVVCGPGNNGGDGLVCARHLKMFGYEPTVYYPKRPNKPLFEGLTTQCQKMDIPFLPEFPAEPALIDEVYGLVVDAIFGFSFKGAVREPFGSILSTLGHITVPIASIDIPSGWDVEKGKADGLQPDMLISLTAPKKSALHFEGRFHFLGGRFVPPALQEKYALNLPPYPGTDCVLQLT
;
A
#
# COMPACT_ATOMS: atom_id res chain seq x y z
N MET A 1 34.75 -49.69 15.48
CA MET A 1 34.22 -48.57 16.29
C MET A 1 32.71 -48.77 16.42
N PRO A 2 32.15 -48.62 17.63
CA PRO A 2 30.98 -49.36 18.13
C PRO A 2 29.64 -48.80 17.67
N GLY A 3 28.58 -49.63 17.71
CA GLY A 3 27.20 -49.22 17.44
C GLY A 3 26.57 -48.39 18.58
N PRO A 4 25.27 -48.03 18.44
CA PRO A 4 24.34 -48.44 19.50
C PRO A 4 22.94 -48.85 19.02
N ARG A 5 22.34 -49.64 19.91
CA ARG A 5 20.94 -50.09 19.98
C ARG A 5 20.03 -49.02 20.60
N ALA A 6 18.78 -49.03 20.13
CA ALA A 6 17.49 -48.93 20.85
C ALA A 6 17.18 -47.73 21.77
N LEU A 7 15.99 -47.13 21.62
CA LEU A 7 14.80 -47.44 22.44
C LEU A 7 13.61 -46.51 22.11
N LEU A 8 12.45 -47.16 21.94
CA LEU A 8 11.11 -46.59 21.94
C LEU A 8 10.70 -46.22 23.38
N GLY A 9 9.96 -45.13 23.53
CA GLY A 9 9.22 -44.78 24.75
C GLY A 9 7.87 -44.17 24.39
N LEU A 10 6.79 -44.84 24.81
CA LEU A 10 5.38 -44.55 24.56
C LEU A 10 4.68 -44.36 25.92
N GLY A 11 3.69 -43.46 25.98
CA GLY A 11 2.66 -43.36 27.04
C GLY A 11 2.73 -42.07 27.86
N LEU A 12 1.64 -41.41 28.27
CA LEU A 12 0.21 -41.69 28.22
C LEU A 12 -0.56 -40.38 28.58
N LEU A 13 -1.81 -40.24 28.11
CA LEU A 13 -2.81 -39.19 28.42
C LEU A 13 -3.23 -39.12 29.90
N VAL A 14 -3.78 -37.97 30.35
CA VAL A 14 -5.13 -37.80 30.98
C VAL A 14 -5.55 -36.30 30.96
N ALA A 15 -6.87 -36.05 30.78
CA ALA A 15 -7.56 -34.75 30.73
C ALA A 15 -8.45 -34.47 31.96
N ALA A 16 -9.09 -33.28 31.96
CA ALA A 16 -10.16 -32.74 32.84
C ALA A 16 -9.68 -32.11 34.18
N GLY A 17 -10.23 -31.02 34.72
CA GLY A 17 -11.34 -30.11 34.41
C GLY A 17 -11.60 -29.23 35.66
N GLY A 18 -12.36 -28.12 35.56
CA GLY A 18 -13.00 -27.51 36.75
C GLY A 18 -13.00 -25.98 36.86
N VAL A 19 -14.18 -25.39 36.66
CA VAL A 19 -14.58 -24.00 36.97
C VAL A 19 -14.82 -23.82 38.49
N ARG A 20 -14.53 -22.63 39.04
CA ARG A 20 -15.28 -22.07 40.20
C ARG A 20 -15.15 -20.54 40.30
N ALA A 21 -16.29 -19.90 40.59
CA ALA A 21 -16.49 -18.47 40.82
C ALA A 21 -16.73 -18.16 42.32
N GLY A 22 -16.58 -16.89 42.69
CA GLY A 22 -16.95 -16.27 43.99
C GLY A 22 -15.72 -15.75 44.76
N GLY A 23 -15.58 -14.50 45.19
CA GLY A 23 -16.52 -13.42 45.45
C GLY A 23 -16.49 -13.01 46.93
N ARG A 24 -15.75 -11.91 47.26
CA ARG A 24 -15.94 -10.91 48.36
C ARG A 24 -14.60 -10.20 48.64
N CYS A 25 -14.47 -8.92 48.30
CA CYS A 25 -14.77 -7.74 49.14
C CYS A 25 -13.88 -7.61 50.39
N LEU A 26 -12.85 -6.78 50.30
CA LEU A 26 -12.36 -6.01 51.44
C LEU A 26 -11.98 -4.59 51.02
N ASN A 27 -12.52 -3.67 51.81
CA ASN A 27 -12.43 -2.23 51.81
C ASN A 27 -11.01 -1.73 52.12
N ARG A 28 -10.61 -0.63 51.46
CA ARG A 28 -9.81 0.52 51.95
C ARG A 28 -9.75 1.49 50.76
N GLY A 29 -10.39 2.66 50.82
CA GLY A 29 -9.77 3.93 51.27
C GLY A 29 -8.52 4.20 50.43
N TRP A 30 -8.35 5.29 49.70
CA TRP A 30 -8.21 6.68 50.15
C TRP A 30 -8.51 7.63 48.96
N GLY A 31 -8.95 8.87 49.24
CA GLY A 31 -9.34 9.89 48.27
C GLY A 31 -8.27 10.25 47.22
N TRP A 32 -8.55 11.08 46.23
CA TRP A 32 -8.73 12.53 46.40
C TRP A 32 -9.70 13.13 45.37
N SER A 33 -10.42 14.16 45.82
CA SER A 33 -11.30 15.04 45.05
C SER A 33 -10.50 16.11 44.29
N ARG A 34 -11.01 16.48 43.10
CA ARG A 34 -10.93 17.76 42.34
C ARG A 34 -11.27 17.37 40.89
N GLY A 35 -12.46 17.58 40.34
CA GLY A 35 -13.27 18.79 40.33
C GLY A 35 -12.86 19.63 39.13
N TRP A 36 -13.38 19.34 37.93
CA TRP A 36 -13.37 20.24 36.77
C TRP A 36 -14.79 20.38 36.23
N GLU A 37 -15.32 21.59 36.38
CA GLU A 37 -16.57 22.06 35.79
C GLU A 37 -16.38 22.38 34.30
N ARG A 38 -17.52 22.41 33.60
CA ARG A 38 -17.70 22.60 32.16
C ARG A 38 -17.28 23.99 31.69
N ALA A 39 -16.76 24.09 30.48
CA ALA A 39 -17.00 25.23 29.59
C ALA A 39 -17.15 24.77 28.13
N PRO A 40 -18.11 25.32 27.36
CA PRO A 40 -18.41 24.90 25.99
C PRO A 40 -17.53 25.64 24.98
N TRP A 41 -16.84 24.92 24.10
CA TRP A 41 -16.20 25.51 22.94
C TRP A 41 -17.06 25.31 21.70
N CYS A 42 -17.90 26.30 21.41
CA CYS A 42 -18.37 26.57 20.06
C CYS A 42 -17.19 27.11 19.25
N GLY A 43 -16.54 26.26 18.47
CA GLY A 43 -15.57 26.63 17.45
C GLY A 43 -16.09 26.20 16.09
N SER A 44 -16.66 27.14 15.34
CA SER A 44 -16.99 26.98 13.93
C SER A 44 -15.74 26.57 13.13
N TYR A 45 -15.72 25.34 12.61
CA TYR A 45 -14.74 24.91 11.61
C TYR A 45 -15.02 25.66 10.31
N ARG A 46 -14.31 26.78 10.14
CA ARG A 46 -14.19 27.45 8.85
C ARG A 46 -13.41 26.49 7.95
N ALA A 47 -14.07 25.95 6.92
CA ALA A 47 -13.41 25.20 5.87
C ALA A 47 -12.27 26.06 5.32
N MET A 48 -11.02 25.65 5.58
CA MET A 48 -9.88 26.22 4.88
C MET A 48 -9.99 25.72 3.44
N HIS A 49 -10.43 26.61 2.55
CA HIS A 49 -10.23 26.44 1.12
C HIS A 49 -8.74 26.22 0.89
N GLY A 50 -8.37 24.98 0.57
CA GLY A 50 -7.04 24.65 0.08
C GLY A 50 -6.75 25.44 -1.19
N PRO A 51 -5.47 25.74 -1.49
CA PRO A 51 -5.14 26.49 -2.68
C PRO A 51 -5.58 25.69 -3.91
N SER A 52 -6.26 26.39 -4.82
CA SER A 52 -6.62 25.94 -6.16
C SER A 52 -5.43 25.27 -6.85
N ALA A 53 -5.69 24.12 -7.50
CA ALA A 53 -4.74 23.37 -8.32
C ALA A 53 -3.89 24.32 -9.20
N GLY A 54 -2.63 24.51 -8.79
CA GLY A 54 -1.64 25.20 -9.60
C GLY A 54 -1.12 24.27 -10.70
N PRO A 55 -0.58 24.82 -11.80
CA PRO A 55 0.15 24.01 -12.77
C PRO A 55 1.31 23.31 -12.04
N GLY A 56 1.49 22.02 -12.32
CA GLY A 56 2.54 21.20 -11.70
C GLY A 56 3.93 21.87 -11.76
N PRO A 57 4.87 21.45 -10.89
CA PRO A 57 6.18 22.07 -10.79
C PRO A 57 6.86 22.19 -12.16
N ARG A 58 7.15 23.43 -12.57
CA ARG A 58 7.68 23.75 -13.91
C ARG A 58 8.90 22.89 -14.21
N GLY A 59 8.81 22.09 -15.27
CA GLY A 59 9.93 21.30 -15.79
C GLY A 59 10.06 19.88 -15.22
N LEU A 60 9.13 19.40 -14.38
CA LEU A 60 9.11 18.00 -13.93
C LEU A 60 9.16 17.04 -15.13
N ARG A 61 10.13 16.12 -15.14
CA ARG A 61 10.29 15.16 -16.23
C ARG A 61 9.39 13.95 -16.04
N PHE A 62 8.72 13.56 -17.11
CA PHE A 62 7.95 12.33 -17.20
C PHE A 62 8.73 11.31 -18.02
N LEU A 63 8.97 10.14 -17.44
CA LEU A 63 9.86 9.12 -17.99
C LEU A 63 9.17 8.23 -19.02
N GLY A 64 9.86 7.96 -20.12
CA GLY A 64 9.54 6.83 -20.99
C GLY A 64 9.86 5.49 -20.32
N GLN A 65 9.42 4.39 -20.93
CA GLN A 65 9.62 3.06 -20.33
C GLN A 65 11.12 2.71 -20.23
N ASP A 66 11.89 2.96 -21.29
CA ASP A 66 13.31 2.62 -21.34
C ASP A 66 14.13 3.48 -20.36
N GLU A 67 13.77 4.76 -20.17
CA GLU A 67 14.42 5.64 -19.20
C GLU A 67 14.18 5.18 -17.76
N ALA A 68 12.95 4.79 -17.44
CA ALA A 68 12.61 4.23 -16.14
C ALA A 68 13.40 2.94 -15.86
N GLN A 69 13.57 2.08 -16.88
CA GLN A 69 14.38 0.86 -16.76
C GLN A 69 15.87 1.15 -16.54
N ALA A 70 16.42 2.15 -17.23
CA ALA A 70 17.81 2.56 -17.08
C ALA A 70 18.09 3.12 -15.67
N ILE A 71 17.19 3.94 -15.14
CA ILE A 71 17.28 4.48 -13.78
C ILE A 71 17.25 3.36 -12.74
N ASP A 72 16.29 2.44 -12.83
CA ASP A 72 16.20 1.29 -11.91
C ASP A 72 17.47 0.44 -11.98
N GLN A 73 17.98 0.18 -13.19
CA GLN A 73 19.21 -0.58 -13.38
C GLN A 73 20.40 0.10 -12.70
N GLU A 74 20.57 1.41 -12.85
CA GLU A 74 21.65 2.16 -12.18
C GLU A 74 21.51 2.13 -10.66
N LEU A 75 20.30 2.31 -10.13
CA LEU A 75 20.05 2.25 -8.68
C LEU A 75 20.52 0.91 -8.08
N PHE A 76 20.23 -0.21 -8.75
CA PHE A 76 20.64 -1.54 -8.30
C PHE A 76 22.11 -1.87 -8.59
N THR A 77 22.68 -1.36 -9.69
CA THR A 77 24.01 -1.79 -10.16
C THR A 77 25.12 -0.80 -9.81
N GLU A 78 24.94 0.50 -10.03
CA GLU A 78 25.95 1.53 -9.75
C GLU A 78 25.85 2.00 -8.30
N TYR A 79 24.64 2.31 -7.84
CA TYR A 79 24.39 2.81 -6.49
C TYR A 79 24.25 1.71 -5.43
N LYS A 80 24.19 0.44 -5.86
CA LYS A 80 24.18 -0.76 -5.00
C LYS A 80 23.03 -0.80 -3.99
N PHE A 81 21.93 -0.11 -4.26
CA PHE A 81 20.71 -0.36 -3.50
C PHE A 81 20.24 -1.79 -3.77
N SER A 82 19.72 -2.44 -2.74
CA SER A 82 19.07 -3.73 -2.91
C SER A 82 17.58 -3.55 -3.23
N VAL A 83 16.98 -4.56 -3.87
CA VAL A 83 15.56 -4.53 -4.26
C VAL A 83 14.65 -4.37 -3.05
N ASP A 84 14.94 -5.08 -1.96
CA ASP A 84 14.19 -5.00 -0.71
C ASP A 84 14.24 -3.60 -0.08
N GLN A 85 15.39 -2.91 -0.12
CA GLN A 85 15.50 -1.53 0.37
C GLN A 85 14.60 -0.56 -0.39
N LEU A 86 14.67 -0.55 -1.72
CA LEU A 86 13.88 0.39 -2.51
C LEU A 86 12.39 0.04 -2.46
N MET A 87 12.05 -1.25 -2.47
CA MET A 87 10.67 -1.73 -2.33
C MET A 87 10.07 -1.36 -0.97
N GLU A 88 10.85 -1.44 0.12
CA GLU A 88 10.39 -1.01 1.45
C GLU A 88 10.04 0.49 1.46
N LEU A 89 10.90 1.33 0.87
CA LEU A 89 10.68 2.77 0.78
C LEU A 89 9.53 3.14 -0.17
N ALA A 90 9.39 2.42 -1.28
CA ALA A 90 8.31 2.59 -2.24
C ALA A 90 6.95 2.25 -1.63
N GLY A 91 6.81 1.06 -1.03
CA GLY A 91 5.56 0.66 -0.38
C GLY A 91 5.21 1.52 0.83
N LEU A 92 6.19 1.98 1.63
CA LEU A 92 5.96 2.98 2.67
C LEU A 92 5.44 4.30 2.10
N SER A 93 6.00 4.76 0.98
CA SER A 93 5.52 5.96 0.29
C SER A 93 4.07 5.77 -0.18
N CYS A 94 3.73 4.60 -0.73
CA CYS A 94 2.37 4.29 -1.16
C CYS A 94 1.37 4.34 0.01
N ALA A 95 1.67 3.66 1.11
CA ALA A 95 0.84 3.66 2.30
C ALA A 95 0.69 5.07 2.90
N THR A 96 1.76 5.88 2.85
CA THR A 96 1.77 7.26 3.34
C THR A 96 0.91 8.18 2.49
N ALA A 97 1.00 8.08 1.15
CA ALA A 97 0.16 8.84 0.23
C ALA A 97 -1.32 8.52 0.42
N ILE A 98 -1.65 7.22 0.49
CA ILE A 98 -3.01 6.75 0.81
C ILE A 98 -3.49 7.36 2.12
N ALA A 99 -2.68 7.29 3.18
CA ALA A 99 -3.10 7.77 4.49
C ALA A 99 -3.27 9.29 4.61
N LYS A 100 -2.57 10.07 3.77
CA LYS A 100 -2.76 11.53 3.70
C LYS A 100 -4.10 11.92 3.06
N VAL A 101 -4.57 11.15 2.08
CA VAL A 101 -5.79 11.48 1.31
C VAL A 101 -7.04 10.82 1.88
N TYR A 102 -6.92 9.55 2.25
CA TYR A 102 -8.02 8.76 2.78
C TYR A 102 -7.73 8.40 4.24
N PRO A 103 -7.63 9.36 5.18
CA PRO A 103 -7.36 9.03 6.57
C PRO A 103 -8.43 8.07 7.13
N PRO A 104 -8.15 7.23 8.13
CA PRO A 104 -9.12 6.25 8.63
C PRO A 104 -10.48 6.85 9.03
N SER A 105 -10.49 8.09 9.50
CA SER A 105 -11.69 8.84 9.86
C SER A 105 -12.56 9.30 8.67
N SER A 106 -12.06 9.20 7.43
CA SER A 106 -12.80 9.56 6.22
C SER A 106 -13.64 8.41 5.65
N PHE A 107 -13.43 7.18 6.12
CA PHE A 107 -14.22 6.03 5.70
C PHE A 107 -15.62 6.11 6.29
N THR A 108 -16.63 5.85 5.48
CA THR A 108 -18.05 5.88 5.88
C THR A 108 -18.44 4.67 6.72
N THR A 109 -17.75 3.56 6.53
CA THR A 109 -17.88 2.35 7.34
C THR A 109 -17.16 2.52 8.68
N SER A 110 -17.53 1.73 9.69
CA SER A 110 -16.88 1.76 11.00
C SER A 110 -15.42 1.31 11.00
N ARG A 111 -14.92 0.81 9.86
CA ARG A 111 -13.59 0.23 9.69
C ARG A 111 -12.97 0.67 8.37
N PRO A 112 -11.71 1.15 8.36
CA PRO A 112 -11.00 1.57 7.17
C PRO A 112 -10.49 0.37 6.34
N THR A 113 -11.41 -0.36 5.71
CA THR A 113 -11.12 -1.59 4.95
C THR A 113 -10.50 -1.28 3.59
N VAL A 114 -9.40 -1.97 3.26
CA VAL A 114 -8.65 -1.75 2.01
C VAL A 114 -8.38 -3.07 1.32
N LEU A 115 -8.73 -3.20 0.03
CA LEU A 115 -8.33 -4.35 -0.78
C LEU A 115 -7.05 -4.03 -1.54
N VAL A 116 -5.97 -4.77 -1.31
CA VAL A 116 -4.70 -4.62 -2.03
C VAL A 116 -4.53 -5.76 -3.02
N VAL A 117 -4.53 -5.43 -4.32
CA VAL A 117 -4.45 -6.41 -5.40
C VAL A 117 -3.03 -6.46 -5.94
N CYS A 118 -2.28 -7.50 -5.58
CA CYS A 118 -0.87 -7.65 -5.94
C CYS A 118 -0.68 -8.48 -7.21
N GLY A 119 0.11 -7.97 -8.15
CA GLY A 119 0.52 -8.70 -9.35
C GLY A 119 1.82 -9.49 -9.17
N PRO A 120 2.31 -10.16 -10.22
CA PRO A 120 3.34 -11.20 -10.12
C PRO A 120 4.79 -10.67 -10.10
N GLY A 121 5.00 -9.40 -9.78
CA GLY A 121 6.30 -8.73 -9.95
C GLY A 121 6.59 -7.71 -8.86
N ASN A 122 7.51 -6.79 -9.14
CA ASN A 122 7.94 -5.78 -8.17
C ASN A 122 6.78 -4.92 -7.68
N ASN A 123 5.86 -4.50 -8.58
CA ASN A 123 4.67 -3.72 -8.18
C ASN A 123 3.80 -4.46 -7.15
N GLY A 124 3.68 -5.79 -7.28
CA GLY A 124 2.99 -6.61 -6.28
C GLY A 124 3.73 -6.67 -4.94
N GLY A 125 5.06 -6.65 -4.97
CA GLY A 125 5.90 -6.49 -3.78
C GLY A 125 5.71 -5.15 -3.10
N ASP A 126 5.67 -4.05 -3.87
CA ASP A 126 5.34 -2.71 -3.36
C ASP A 126 3.94 -2.70 -2.71
N GLY A 127 2.98 -3.40 -3.32
CA GLY A 127 1.65 -3.64 -2.73
C GLY A 127 1.69 -4.39 -1.40
N LEU A 128 2.50 -5.44 -1.26
CA LEU A 128 2.65 -6.17 0.01
C LEU A 128 3.25 -5.29 1.11
N VAL A 129 4.28 -4.52 0.79
CA VAL A 129 4.88 -3.54 1.71
C VAL A 129 3.84 -2.47 2.08
N CYS A 130 3.11 -1.94 1.10
CA CYS A 130 2.04 -0.97 1.31
C CYS A 130 0.96 -1.52 2.25
N ALA A 131 0.48 -2.75 2.03
CA ALA A 131 -0.50 -3.40 2.89
C ALA A 131 -0.01 -3.51 4.34
N ARG A 132 1.25 -3.93 4.53
CA ARG A 132 1.88 -3.99 5.84
C ARG A 132 1.92 -2.64 6.55
N HIS A 133 2.36 -1.58 5.87
CA HIS A 133 2.39 -0.23 6.47
C HIS A 133 0.98 0.32 6.73
N LEU A 134 0.02 0.10 5.83
CA LEU A 134 -1.38 0.47 6.06
C LEU A 134 -1.93 -0.20 7.32
N LYS A 135 -1.61 -1.48 7.59
CA LYS A 135 -1.98 -2.12 8.86
C LYS A 135 -1.40 -1.38 10.07
N MET A 136 -0.14 -0.94 10.01
CA MET A 136 0.49 -0.13 11.07
C MET A 136 -0.13 1.26 11.22
N PHE A 137 -0.69 1.81 10.14
CA PHE A 137 -1.36 3.12 10.11
C PHE A 137 -2.83 3.07 10.54
N GLY A 138 -3.31 1.90 11.00
CA GLY A 138 -4.67 1.73 11.53
C GLY A 138 -5.71 1.33 10.49
N TYR A 139 -5.29 0.91 9.30
CA TYR A 139 -6.19 0.36 8.27
C TYR A 139 -6.49 -1.13 8.51
N GLU A 140 -7.54 -1.65 7.89
CA GLU A 140 -7.84 -3.08 7.81
C GLU A 140 -7.59 -3.60 6.38
N PRO A 141 -6.31 -3.78 5.97
CA PRO A 141 -6.00 -4.27 4.64
C PRO A 141 -6.35 -5.76 4.50
N THR A 142 -6.78 -6.14 3.30
CA THR A 142 -6.92 -7.51 2.81
C THR A 142 -6.15 -7.62 1.51
N VAL A 143 -5.38 -8.69 1.32
CA VAL A 143 -4.55 -8.87 0.11
C VAL A 143 -5.17 -9.91 -0.80
N TYR A 144 -5.24 -9.62 -2.10
CA TYR A 144 -5.41 -10.65 -3.13
C TYR A 144 -4.12 -10.78 -3.95
N TYR A 145 -3.50 -11.97 -3.93
CA TYR A 145 -2.21 -12.21 -4.58
C TYR A 145 -2.20 -13.55 -5.33
N PRO A 146 -2.77 -13.59 -6.56
CA PRO A 146 -3.09 -14.83 -7.26
C PRO A 146 -1.88 -15.52 -7.92
N LYS A 147 -0.82 -14.76 -8.21
CA LYS A 147 0.38 -15.27 -8.88
C LYS A 147 1.61 -14.81 -8.11
N ARG A 148 2.12 -15.69 -7.25
CA ARG A 148 3.24 -15.39 -6.35
C ARG A 148 4.53 -15.94 -6.95
N PRO A 149 5.55 -15.10 -7.24
CA PRO A 149 6.85 -15.59 -7.65
C PRO A 149 7.48 -16.44 -6.55
N ASN A 150 8.05 -17.58 -6.94
CA ASN A 150 8.85 -18.41 -6.05
C ASN A 150 10.24 -17.78 -5.87
N LYS A 151 10.31 -16.71 -5.06
CA LYS A 151 11.56 -16.06 -4.66
C LYS A 151 11.50 -15.67 -3.18
N PRO A 152 12.61 -15.80 -2.43
CA PRO A 152 12.64 -15.52 -0.98
C PRO A 152 12.13 -14.13 -0.60
N LEU A 153 12.37 -13.12 -1.44
CA LEU A 153 11.86 -11.75 -1.21
C LEU A 153 10.34 -11.72 -1.06
N PHE A 154 9.60 -12.29 -2.03
CA PHE A 154 8.13 -12.25 -2.01
C PHE A 154 7.52 -13.20 -0.98
N GLU A 155 8.17 -14.33 -0.70
CA GLU A 155 7.79 -15.22 0.40
C GLU A 155 7.95 -14.53 1.76
N GLY A 156 9.05 -13.80 1.95
CA GLY A 156 9.31 -12.98 3.12
C GLY A 156 8.24 -11.91 3.32
N LEU A 157 7.94 -11.13 2.27
CA LEU A 157 6.89 -10.10 2.30
C LEU A 157 5.50 -10.69 2.60
N THR A 158 5.17 -11.84 1.99
CA THR A 158 3.92 -12.57 2.27
C THR A 158 3.86 -12.99 3.74
N THR A 159 4.94 -13.57 4.25
CA THR A 159 5.04 -14.01 5.66
C THR A 159 4.89 -12.84 6.61
N GLN A 160 5.52 -11.70 6.32
CA GLN A 160 5.38 -10.47 7.13
C GLN A 160 3.92 -10.00 7.21
N CYS A 161 3.21 -9.97 6.08
CA CYS A 161 1.80 -9.61 6.05
C CYS A 161 0.95 -10.58 6.89
N GLN A 162 1.18 -11.89 6.73
CA GLN A 162 0.49 -12.92 7.51
C GLN A 162 0.76 -12.81 9.01
N LYS A 163 2.00 -12.49 9.41
CA LYS A 163 2.40 -12.27 10.82
C LYS A 163 1.84 -10.98 11.42
N MET A 164 1.23 -10.13 10.60
CA MET A 164 0.49 -8.95 10.99
C MET A 164 -1.02 -9.12 10.91
N ASP A 165 -1.49 -10.37 10.80
CA ASP A 165 -2.91 -10.72 10.69
C ASP A 165 -3.61 -10.00 9.52
N ILE A 166 -2.90 -9.86 8.41
CA ILE A 166 -3.46 -9.36 7.14
C ILE A 166 -3.99 -10.58 6.37
N PRO A 167 -5.31 -10.68 6.14
CA PRO A 167 -5.90 -11.82 5.42
C PRO A 167 -5.50 -11.79 3.95
N PHE A 168 -5.32 -12.99 3.38
CA PHE A 168 -5.15 -13.19 1.94
C PHE A 168 -6.40 -13.87 1.38
N LEU A 169 -7.07 -13.23 0.42
CA LEU A 169 -8.22 -13.83 -0.24
C LEU A 169 -7.78 -15.03 -1.10
N PRO A 170 -8.48 -16.17 -1.01
CA PRO A 170 -8.22 -17.30 -1.88
C PRO A 170 -8.71 -17.04 -3.32
N GLU A 171 -9.77 -16.24 -3.46
CA GLU A 171 -10.43 -15.93 -4.73
C GLU A 171 -10.73 -14.44 -4.82
N PHE A 172 -10.79 -13.93 -6.05
CA PHE A 172 -11.14 -12.53 -6.28
C PHE A 172 -12.67 -12.38 -6.27
N PRO A 173 -13.24 -11.39 -5.56
CA PRO A 173 -14.66 -11.08 -5.68
C PRO A 173 -14.97 -10.60 -7.10
N ALA A 174 -15.59 -11.47 -7.90
CA ALA A 174 -15.84 -11.21 -9.32
C ALA A 174 -16.91 -10.13 -9.57
N GLU A 175 -17.81 -9.92 -8.61
CA GLU A 175 -18.87 -8.93 -8.67
C GLU A 175 -18.40 -7.59 -8.08
N PRO A 176 -18.42 -6.48 -8.83
CA PRO A 176 -18.00 -5.17 -8.34
C PRO A 176 -18.72 -4.72 -7.06
N ALA A 177 -20.01 -5.03 -6.94
CA ALA A 177 -20.83 -4.68 -5.78
C ALA A 177 -20.32 -5.30 -4.46
N LEU A 178 -19.73 -6.50 -4.51
CA LEU A 178 -19.14 -7.13 -3.33
C LEU A 178 -17.86 -6.40 -2.88
N ILE A 179 -17.10 -5.83 -3.83
CA ILE A 179 -15.94 -5.00 -3.50
C ILE A 179 -16.41 -3.72 -2.84
N ASP A 180 -17.39 -3.05 -3.45
CA ASP A 180 -17.94 -1.77 -2.97
C ASP A 180 -18.60 -1.88 -1.58
N GLU A 181 -19.22 -3.03 -1.27
CA GLU A 181 -19.83 -3.27 0.04
C GLU A 181 -18.80 -3.46 1.16
N VAL A 182 -17.67 -4.12 0.85
CA VAL A 182 -16.71 -4.59 1.86
C VAL A 182 -15.55 -3.63 2.06
N TYR A 183 -15.06 -3.00 0.98
CA TYR A 183 -13.83 -2.22 0.97
C TYR A 183 -14.12 -0.75 0.70
N GLY A 184 -13.53 0.16 1.48
CA GLY A 184 -13.63 1.59 1.21
C GLY A 184 -12.57 2.13 0.24
N LEU A 185 -11.57 1.31 -0.10
CA LEU A 185 -10.48 1.65 -1.02
C LEU A 185 -9.92 0.38 -1.66
N VAL A 186 -9.59 0.45 -2.94
CA VAL A 186 -8.78 -0.58 -3.62
C VAL A 186 -7.39 -0.02 -3.96
N VAL A 187 -6.34 -0.79 -3.67
CA VAL A 187 -4.98 -0.51 -4.11
C VAL A 187 -4.66 -1.41 -5.29
N ASP A 188 -4.44 -0.79 -6.44
CA ASP A 188 -3.96 -1.44 -7.65
C ASP A 188 -2.43 -1.53 -7.62
N ALA A 189 -1.93 -2.72 -7.29
CA ALA A 189 -0.51 -3.07 -7.26
C ALA A 189 -0.20 -4.21 -8.25
N ILE A 190 -0.92 -4.25 -9.39
CA ILE A 190 -0.84 -5.39 -10.32
C ILE A 190 0.38 -5.26 -11.25
N PHE A 191 0.43 -4.23 -12.09
CA PHE A 191 1.49 -4.03 -13.08
C PHE A 191 2.12 -2.65 -12.95
N GLY A 192 3.44 -2.61 -12.82
CA GLY A 192 4.22 -1.37 -12.86
C GLY A 192 4.83 -1.11 -14.23
N PHE A 193 5.71 -0.12 -14.32
CA PHE A 193 6.31 0.34 -15.59
C PHE A 193 7.07 -0.72 -16.40
N SER A 194 7.53 -1.82 -15.79
CA SER A 194 8.29 -2.86 -16.49
C SER A 194 7.41 -3.87 -17.24
N PHE A 195 6.08 -3.82 -17.07
CA PHE A 195 5.17 -4.71 -17.76
C PHE A 195 5.18 -4.46 -19.28
N LYS A 196 5.22 -5.56 -20.05
CA LYS A 196 5.16 -5.54 -21.52
C LYS A 196 4.19 -6.62 -22.01
N GLY A 197 3.46 -6.30 -23.08
CA GLY A 197 2.59 -7.24 -23.78
C GLY A 197 1.15 -7.24 -23.30
N ALA A 198 0.39 -8.23 -23.76
CA ALA A 198 -1.04 -8.35 -23.45
C ALA A 198 -1.27 -8.83 -22.01
N VAL A 199 -2.27 -8.24 -21.35
CA VAL A 199 -2.76 -8.72 -20.05
C VAL A 199 -3.32 -10.13 -20.23
N ARG A 200 -2.90 -11.05 -19.35
CA ARG A 200 -3.35 -12.44 -19.32
C ARG A 200 -4.16 -12.72 -18.07
N GLU A 201 -4.99 -13.76 -18.11
CA GLU A 201 -5.71 -14.22 -16.93
C GLU A 201 -4.78 -14.63 -15.78
N PRO A 202 -5.17 -14.41 -14.50
CA PRO A 202 -6.47 -13.89 -14.06
C PRO A 202 -6.61 -12.35 -14.12
N PHE A 203 -5.56 -11.64 -14.54
CA PHE A 203 -5.51 -10.18 -14.45
C PHE A 203 -6.45 -9.47 -15.42
N GLY A 204 -6.81 -10.10 -16.55
CA GLY A 204 -7.81 -9.55 -17.47
C GLY A 204 -9.17 -9.40 -16.78
N SER A 205 -9.66 -10.49 -16.20
CA SER A 205 -10.92 -10.50 -15.43
C SER A 205 -10.87 -9.55 -14.23
N ILE A 206 -9.77 -9.53 -13.48
CA ILE A 206 -9.59 -8.64 -12.32
C ILE A 206 -9.71 -7.18 -12.74
N LEU A 207 -8.96 -6.74 -13.76
CA LEU A 207 -9.00 -5.37 -14.25
C LEU A 207 -10.39 -5.00 -14.79
N SER A 208 -11.07 -5.94 -15.44
CA SER A 208 -12.45 -5.74 -15.91
C SER A 208 -13.40 -5.46 -14.74
N THR A 209 -13.35 -6.27 -13.68
CA THR A 209 -14.19 -6.04 -12.48
C THR A 209 -13.83 -4.71 -11.81
N LEU A 210 -12.54 -4.42 -11.63
CA LEU A 210 -12.07 -3.16 -11.04
C LEU A 210 -12.49 -1.93 -11.85
N GLY A 211 -12.66 -2.04 -13.17
CA GLY A 211 -13.18 -0.95 -14.00
C GLY A 211 -14.65 -0.60 -13.73
N HIS A 212 -15.36 -1.39 -12.93
CA HIS A 212 -16.79 -1.23 -12.65
C HIS A 212 -17.13 -1.01 -11.17
N ILE A 213 -16.12 -0.90 -10.29
CA ILE A 213 -16.34 -0.56 -8.88
C ILE A 213 -16.60 0.94 -8.72
N THR A 214 -17.20 1.34 -7.61
CA THR A 214 -17.50 2.74 -7.28
C THR A 214 -16.60 3.30 -6.19
N VAL A 215 -15.98 2.44 -5.38
CA VAL A 215 -14.99 2.85 -4.38
C VAL A 215 -13.68 3.32 -5.06
N PRO A 216 -12.94 4.26 -4.45
CA PRO A 216 -11.74 4.80 -5.06
C PRO A 216 -10.68 3.72 -5.30
N ILE A 217 -9.91 3.88 -6.39
CA ILE A 217 -8.72 3.10 -6.69
C ILE A 217 -7.48 3.98 -6.52
N ALA A 218 -6.48 3.47 -5.80
CA ALA A 218 -5.14 4.02 -5.74
C ALA A 218 -4.17 3.11 -6.51
N SER A 219 -3.63 3.57 -7.64
CA SER A 219 -2.68 2.81 -8.44
C SER A 219 -1.24 3.12 -8.04
N ILE A 220 -0.47 2.06 -7.80
CA ILE A 220 0.97 2.14 -7.54
C ILE A 220 1.70 2.19 -8.88
N ASP A 221 2.52 3.24 -9.01
CA ASP A 221 3.41 3.53 -10.13
C ASP A 221 2.73 3.93 -11.44
N ILE A 222 1.91 3.04 -11.99
CA ILE A 222 1.11 3.21 -13.22
C ILE A 222 -0.23 2.49 -13.03
N PRO A 223 -1.36 3.03 -13.52
CA PRO A 223 -2.60 2.29 -13.54
C PRO A 223 -2.48 0.99 -14.35
N SER A 224 -2.77 -0.15 -13.72
CA SER A 224 -2.53 -1.44 -14.34
C SER A 224 -3.31 -1.63 -15.63
N GLY A 225 -2.60 -2.11 -16.67
CA GLY A 225 -3.16 -2.28 -18.01
C GLY A 225 -3.04 -1.05 -18.92
N TRP A 226 -2.50 0.07 -18.42
CA TRP A 226 -2.14 1.21 -19.26
C TRP A 226 -0.83 0.97 -20.02
N ASP A 227 -0.72 1.58 -21.21
CA ASP A 227 0.59 1.74 -21.85
C ASP A 227 1.41 2.76 -21.05
N VAL A 228 2.69 2.44 -20.79
CA VAL A 228 3.58 3.22 -19.91
C VAL A 228 3.77 4.66 -20.38
N GLU A 229 3.63 4.91 -21.69
CA GLU A 229 3.81 6.24 -22.27
C GLU A 229 2.51 6.86 -22.78
N LYS A 230 1.64 6.07 -23.41
CA LYS A 230 0.43 6.55 -24.09
C LYS A 230 -0.81 6.52 -23.19
N GLY A 231 -0.72 5.95 -22.00
CA GLY A 231 -1.86 5.70 -21.14
C GLY A 231 -2.86 4.71 -21.76
N LYS A 232 -4.10 4.74 -21.28
CA LYS A 232 -5.20 3.96 -21.88
C LYS A 232 -6.55 4.60 -21.56
N ALA A 233 -7.22 5.15 -22.58
CA ALA A 233 -8.47 5.89 -22.40
C ALA A 233 -9.62 5.02 -21.84
N ASP A 234 -9.68 3.74 -22.20
CA ASP A 234 -10.66 2.75 -21.73
C ASP A 234 -10.10 1.85 -20.62
N GLY A 235 -8.99 2.25 -19.98
CA GLY A 235 -8.37 1.51 -18.89
C GLY A 235 -9.00 1.81 -17.53
N LEU A 236 -8.39 1.28 -16.47
CA LEU A 236 -8.72 1.69 -15.11
C LEU A 236 -8.59 3.22 -14.98
N GLN A 237 -9.52 3.83 -14.25
CA GLN A 237 -9.52 5.26 -13.95
C GLN A 237 -9.32 5.46 -12.44
N PRO A 238 -8.07 5.36 -11.95
CA PRO A 238 -7.83 5.49 -10.52
C PRO A 238 -8.09 6.91 -10.06
N ASP A 239 -8.56 7.01 -8.82
CA ASP A 239 -8.74 8.31 -8.17
C ASP A 239 -7.41 8.87 -7.66
N MET A 240 -6.48 7.98 -7.32
CA MET A 240 -5.13 8.33 -6.90
C MET A 240 -4.08 7.59 -7.74
N LEU A 241 -3.06 8.31 -8.16
CA LEU A 241 -1.84 7.74 -8.75
C LEU A 241 -0.64 8.05 -7.85
N ILE A 242 0.17 7.04 -7.53
CA ILE A 242 1.41 7.21 -6.76
C ILE A 242 2.58 6.85 -7.65
N SER A 243 3.15 7.85 -8.32
CA SER A 243 4.35 7.66 -9.13
C SER A 243 5.57 7.41 -8.24
N LEU A 244 6.31 6.33 -8.50
CA LEU A 244 7.54 6.02 -7.79
C LEU A 244 8.76 6.51 -8.56
N THR A 245 9.77 7.02 -7.84
CA THR A 245 11.04 7.56 -8.36
C THR A 245 10.85 8.86 -9.17
N ALA A 246 10.10 8.79 -10.25
CA ALA A 246 9.60 9.92 -11.04
C ALA A 246 8.32 9.49 -11.80
N PRO A 247 7.42 10.40 -12.19
CA PRO A 247 6.26 10.06 -12.99
C PRO A 247 6.66 9.43 -14.33
N LYS A 248 5.89 8.42 -14.78
CA LYS A 248 6.00 7.90 -16.15
C LYS A 248 5.10 8.74 -17.07
N LYS A 249 5.41 8.78 -18.36
CA LYS A 249 4.65 9.54 -19.37
C LYS A 249 3.15 9.24 -19.38
N SER A 250 2.75 8.01 -19.07
CA SER A 250 1.35 7.62 -18.84
C SER A 250 0.61 8.52 -17.84
N ALA A 251 1.30 9.04 -16.82
CA ALA A 251 0.72 9.95 -15.84
C ALA A 251 0.26 11.30 -16.44
N LEU A 252 0.69 11.66 -17.65
CA LEU A 252 0.14 12.82 -18.38
C LEU A 252 -1.33 12.61 -18.79
N HIS A 253 -1.80 11.36 -18.80
CA HIS A 253 -3.18 10.97 -19.11
C HIS A 253 -4.00 10.71 -17.85
N PHE A 254 -3.44 10.94 -16.66
CA PHE A 254 -4.14 10.72 -15.39
C PHE A 254 -5.16 11.84 -15.14
N GLU A 255 -6.41 11.46 -14.88
CA GLU A 255 -7.53 12.38 -14.65
C GLU A 255 -8.10 12.29 -13.22
N GLY A 256 -7.50 11.46 -12.36
CA GLY A 256 -7.92 11.30 -10.97
C GLY A 256 -7.60 12.53 -10.11
N ARG A 257 -8.16 12.57 -8.91
CA ARG A 257 -8.07 13.73 -8.02
C ARG A 257 -6.70 13.93 -7.39
N PHE A 258 -5.92 12.86 -7.23
CA PHE A 258 -4.70 12.89 -6.40
C PHE A 258 -3.51 12.26 -7.11
N HIS A 259 -2.51 13.07 -7.47
CA HIS A 259 -1.25 12.54 -8.00
C HIS A 259 -0.13 12.76 -6.99
N PHE A 260 0.45 11.69 -6.47
CA PHE A 260 1.58 11.75 -5.56
C PHE A 260 2.87 11.28 -6.24
N LEU A 261 3.97 11.92 -5.89
CA LEU A 261 5.32 11.45 -6.09
C LEU A 261 5.82 10.80 -4.79
N GLY A 262 6.28 9.56 -4.88
CA GLY A 262 6.88 8.81 -3.78
C GLY A 262 8.23 8.20 -4.17
N GLY A 263 8.84 7.47 -3.25
CA GLY A 263 10.18 6.92 -3.47
C GLY A 263 11.27 7.98 -3.33
N ARG A 264 11.29 8.66 -2.18
CA ARG A 264 12.30 9.66 -1.81
C ARG A 264 13.67 9.00 -1.51
N PHE A 265 14.28 8.43 -2.53
CA PHE A 265 15.61 7.79 -2.47
C PHE A 265 16.51 8.13 -3.66
N VAL A 266 16.02 8.95 -4.61
CA VAL A 266 16.78 9.33 -5.82
C VAL A 266 18.02 10.13 -5.43
N PRO A 267 19.23 9.64 -5.71
CA PRO A 267 20.46 10.38 -5.42
C PRO A 267 20.54 11.68 -6.25
N PRO A 268 21.06 12.80 -5.69
CA PRO A 268 21.16 14.06 -6.42
C PRO A 268 21.89 13.95 -7.76
N ALA A 269 22.98 13.17 -7.81
CA ALA A 269 23.74 12.93 -9.04
C ALA A 269 22.91 12.20 -10.12
N LEU A 270 22.04 11.26 -9.73
CA LEU A 270 21.14 10.56 -10.65
C LEU A 270 20.03 11.49 -11.14
N GLN A 271 19.47 12.30 -10.24
CA GLN A 271 18.48 13.33 -10.58
C GLN A 271 19.04 14.33 -11.61
N GLU A 272 20.30 14.77 -11.44
CA GLU A 272 20.98 15.65 -12.37
C GLU A 272 21.24 14.96 -13.72
N LYS A 273 21.81 13.74 -13.70
CA LYS A 273 22.11 12.94 -14.89
C LYS A 273 20.90 12.76 -15.81
N TYR A 274 19.73 12.47 -15.22
CA TYR A 274 18.49 12.26 -15.95
C TYR A 274 17.62 13.53 -16.07
N ALA A 275 18.10 14.69 -15.61
CA ALA A 275 17.36 15.95 -15.59
C ALA A 275 15.91 15.76 -15.09
N LEU A 276 15.73 15.03 -13.98
CA LEU A 276 14.40 14.64 -13.51
C LEU A 276 13.58 15.83 -13.02
N ASN A 277 14.26 16.89 -12.56
CA ASN A 277 13.66 18.10 -12.00
C ASN A 277 12.63 17.77 -10.90
N LEU A 278 12.97 16.81 -10.02
CA LEU A 278 12.10 16.40 -8.93
C LEU A 278 11.91 17.59 -7.97
N PRO A 279 10.68 17.89 -7.53
CA PRO A 279 10.45 18.97 -6.60
C PRO A 279 10.93 18.56 -5.20
N PRO A 280 11.28 19.54 -4.34
CA PRO A 280 11.72 19.23 -2.99
C PRO A 280 10.57 18.63 -2.17
N TYR A 281 10.80 17.46 -1.58
CA TYR A 281 9.89 16.88 -0.61
C TYR A 281 9.83 17.75 0.67
N PRO A 282 8.64 17.99 1.25
CA PRO A 282 8.51 18.84 2.42
C PRO A 282 9.05 18.14 3.68
N GLY A 283 9.93 18.80 4.43
CA GLY A 283 10.47 18.28 5.68
C GLY A 283 11.03 16.85 5.55
N THR A 284 10.49 15.93 6.35
CA THR A 284 10.85 14.50 6.36
C THR A 284 9.87 13.61 5.60
N ASP A 285 8.93 14.18 4.85
CA ASP A 285 7.93 13.39 4.14
C ASP A 285 8.58 12.54 3.05
N CYS A 286 8.11 11.30 2.89
CA CYS A 286 8.50 10.40 1.80
C CYS A 286 7.63 10.55 0.55
N VAL A 287 6.65 11.45 0.58
CA VAL A 287 5.71 11.72 -0.51
C VAL A 287 5.50 13.22 -0.72
N LEU A 288 5.14 13.59 -1.94
CA LEU A 288 4.77 14.94 -2.34
C LEU A 288 3.53 14.87 -3.24
N GLN A 289 2.50 15.67 -2.98
CA GLN A 289 1.37 15.80 -3.91
C GLN A 289 1.75 16.73 -5.08
N LEU A 290 1.55 16.25 -6.30
CA LEU A 290 1.80 16.96 -7.57
C LEU A 290 0.54 17.68 -8.07
N THR A 291 -0.63 17.03 -7.95
CA THR A 291 -1.96 17.61 -8.22
C THR A 291 -2.95 17.11 -7.20
#